data_AF-M0MKH6-F1
#
_entry.id   AF-M0MKH6-F1
#
_cell.length_a   1.000
_cell.length_b   1.000
_cell.length_c   1.000
_cell.angle_alpha   90.00
_cell.angle_beta   90.00
_cell.angle_gamma   90.00
#
_symmetry.space_group_name_H-M   'P 1'
#
loop_
_entity.id
_entity.type
_entity.pdbx_description
1 polymer ?
#
loop_
_entity_poly.entity_id
_entity_poly.type
_entity_poly.pdbx_seq_one_letter_code
_entity_poly.pdbx_strand_id
1 'polypeptide(L)'
;MIRDVGESLGNAVLDGVGRIAGRTQERRPLPTDILESDDAYLVVFDAPAASSEDVQVRFSEDAVHVRIDRVRDHHEGFEMRAPGRGLALDGQADLPDGAVVDPEAATATLTSTGTLEVEIPKAEEREDDPVRISTADETDAAESAIEEIDGGDDAGSTSESS
;
A
#
# COMPACT_ATOMS: atom_id res chain seq x y z
N MET A 1 -61.25 -37.34 -9.08
CA MET A 1 -60.43 -36.34 -8.35
C MET A 1 -59.07 -36.29 -9.01
N ILE A 2 -58.66 -35.07 -9.34
CA ILE A 2 -57.50 -34.72 -10.15
C ILE A 2 -56.21 -35.04 -9.39
N ARG A 3 -55.19 -35.40 -10.18
CA ARG A 3 -53.83 -35.69 -9.73
C ARG A 3 -53.15 -34.37 -9.39
N ASP A 4 -53.11 -34.03 -8.11
CA ASP A 4 -52.27 -32.96 -7.56
C ASP A 4 -51.07 -33.57 -6.85
N VAL A 5 -50.12 -34.09 -7.62
CA VAL A 5 -48.78 -34.50 -7.16
C VAL A 5 -47.79 -34.05 -8.22
N GLY A 6 -47.58 -32.74 -8.31
CA GLY A 6 -46.73 -32.12 -9.33
C GLY A 6 -45.80 -31.03 -8.83
N GLU A 7 -45.89 -30.61 -7.57
CA GLU A 7 -45.21 -29.38 -7.12
C GLU A 7 -44.55 -29.57 -5.76
N SER A 8 -43.48 -30.36 -5.68
CA SER A 8 -42.56 -30.28 -4.53
C SER A 8 -41.17 -30.89 -4.74
N LEU A 9 -40.91 -31.62 -5.83
CA LEU A 9 -39.62 -32.27 -6.05
C LEU A 9 -38.67 -31.50 -7.00
N GLY A 10 -39.02 -30.29 -7.42
CA GLY A 10 -38.21 -29.48 -8.35
C GLY A 10 -37.14 -28.58 -7.70
N ASN A 11 -37.19 -28.32 -6.39
CA ASN A 11 -36.41 -27.22 -5.78
C ASN A 11 -35.03 -27.60 -5.24
N ALA A 12 -34.66 -28.89 -5.16
CA ALA A 12 -33.38 -29.30 -4.58
C ALA A 12 -32.17 -29.22 -5.52
N VAL A 13 -32.37 -28.91 -6.81
CA VAL A 13 -31.28 -28.87 -7.82
C VAL A 13 -30.78 -27.43 -8.10
N LEU A 14 -31.51 -26.39 -7.69
CA LEU A 14 -31.15 -24.99 -7.95
C LEU A 14 -30.18 -24.38 -6.90
N ASP A 15 -30.14 -24.91 -5.68
CA ASP A 15 -29.25 -24.43 -4.61
C ASP A 15 -27.75 -24.58 -4.93
N GLY A 16 -27.40 -25.52 -5.81
CA GLY A 16 -26.02 -25.78 -6.22
C GLY A 16 -25.47 -24.78 -7.23
N VAL A 17 -26.29 -24.30 -8.17
CA VAL A 17 -25.83 -23.53 -9.33
C VAL A 17 -25.48 -22.09 -8.95
N GLY A 18 -26.28 -21.47 -8.08
CA GLY A 18 -26.03 -20.10 -7.60
C GLY A 18 -24.67 -19.98 -6.94
N ARG A 19 -24.37 -20.86 -5.96
CA ARG A 19 -23.10 -20.84 -5.22
C ARG A 19 -21.88 -21.00 -6.13
N ILE A 20 -22.01 -21.73 -7.23
CA ILE A 20 -20.93 -21.91 -8.21
C ILE A 20 -20.69 -20.64 -9.03
N ALA A 21 -21.75 -19.91 -9.41
CA ALA A 21 -21.63 -18.64 -10.11
C ALA A 21 -20.89 -17.59 -9.26
N GLY A 22 -21.23 -17.49 -7.96
CA GLY A 22 -20.54 -16.60 -7.01
C GLY A 22 -19.04 -16.89 -6.92
N ARG A 23 -18.66 -18.16 -6.76
CA ARG A 23 -17.25 -18.61 -6.74
C ARG A 23 -16.49 -18.29 -8.03
N THR A 24 -17.20 -18.19 -9.15
CA THR A 24 -16.57 -17.86 -10.43
C THR A 24 -16.23 -16.37 -10.49
N GLN A 25 -17.06 -15.52 -9.88
CA GLN A 25 -16.76 -14.09 -9.75
C GLN A 25 -15.58 -13.84 -8.80
N GLU A 26 -15.51 -14.56 -7.67
CA GLU A 26 -14.40 -14.46 -6.70
C GLU A 26 -13.04 -14.87 -7.30
N ARG A 27 -13.05 -15.62 -8.42
CA ARG A 27 -11.83 -16.07 -9.10
C ARG A 27 -11.41 -15.19 -10.27
N ARG A 28 -12.26 -14.25 -10.68
CA ARG A 28 -11.92 -13.34 -11.77
C ARG A 28 -11.28 -12.10 -11.17
N PRO A 29 -10.13 -11.67 -11.70
CA PRO A 29 -9.57 -10.39 -11.29
C PRO A 29 -10.58 -9.29 -11.60
N LEU A 30 -10.60 -8.26 -10.76
CA LEU A 30 -11.34 -7.04 -11.04
C LEU A 30 -10.90 -6.49 -12.41
N PRO A 31 -11.84 -6.10 -13.28
CA PRO A 31 -11.52 -5.30 -14.46
C PRO A 31 -10.75 -4.05 -14.04
N THR A 32 -9.73 -3.68 -14.82
CA THR A 32 -8.83 -2.59 -14.46
C THR A 32 -8.27 -1.89 -15.68
N ASP A 33 -8.16 -0.58 -15.58
CA ASP A 33 -7.43 0.28 -16.50
C ASP A 33 -6.23 0.92 -15.78
N ILE A 34 -5.11 1.08 -16.49
CA ILE A 34 -3.93 1.84 -16.02
C ILE A 34 -3.75 3.02 -16.95
N LEU A 35 -3.72 4.20 -16.35
CA LEU A 35 -3.52 5.47 -17.03
C LEU A 35 -2.25 6.13 -16.50
N GLU A 36 -1.60 6.94 -17.33
CA GLU A 36 -0.40 7.67 -16.98
C GLU A 36 -0.60 9.15 -17.32
N SER A 37 -0.24 10.01 -16.38
CA SER A 37 0.00 11.44 -16.59
C SER A 37 1.50 11.74 -16.45
N ASP A 38 1.89 13.00 -16.62
CA ASP A 38 3.28 13.40 -16.37
C ASP A 38 3.70 13.17 -14.91
N ASP A 39 2.76 13.32 -13.96
CA ASP A 39 3.05 13.33 -12.52
C ASP A 39 2.71 12.01 -11.80
N ALA A 40 1.84 11.16 -12.37
CA ALA A 40 1.32 9.98 -11.67
C ALA A 40 0.88 8.85 -12.60
N TYR A 41 0.76 7.66 -12.03
CA TYR A 41 -0.07 6.59 -12.58
C TYR A 41 -1.42 6.58 -11.87
N LEU A 42 -2.50 6.36 -12.63
CA LEU A 42 -3.85 6.19 -12.11
C LEU A 42 -4.36 4.80 -12.47
N VAL A 43 -4.65 3.98 -11.46
CA VAL A 43 -5.20 2.64 -11.64
C VAL A 43 -6.68 2.66 -11.27
N VAL A 44 -7.54 2.28 -12.20
CA VAL A 44 -9.00 2.33 -12.02
C VAL A 44 -9.56 0.92 -12.02
N PHE A 45 -10.00 0.44 -10.86
CA PHE A 45 -10.64 -0.86 -10.70
C PHE A 45 -12.16 -0.73 -10.69
N ASP A 46 -12.86 -1.66 -11.34
CA ASP A 46 -14.30 -1.84 -11.11
C ASP A 46 -14.53 -2.34 -9.67
N ALA A 47 -15.27 -1.58 -8.86
CA ALA A 47 -15.54 -1.85 -7.45
C ALA A 47 -17.06 -1.86 -7.14
N PRO A 48 -17.86 -2.73 -7.79
CA PRO A 48 -19.30 -2.68 -7.71
C PRO A 48 -19.83 -3.05 -6.32
N ALA A 49 -20.63 -2.14 -5.75
CA ALA A 49 -21.23 -2.25 -4.42
C ALA A 49 -20.18 -2.42 -3.29
N ALA A 50 -18.99 -1.84 -3.48
CA ALA A 50 -18.01 -1.69 -2.41
C ALA A 50 -18.34 -0.45 -1.57
N SER A 51 -17.95 -0.48 -0.30
CA SER A 51 -17.85 0.70 0.56
C SER A 51 -16.39 0.88 0.97
N SER A 52 -16.00 2.07 1.44
CA SER A 52 -14.59 2.35 1.77
C SER A 52 -14.07 1.49 2.93
N GLU A 53 -14.93 1.02 3.84
CA GLU A 53 -14.55 0.13 4.95
C GLU A 53 -14.28 -1.31 4.49
N ASP A 54 -14.82 -1.70 3.33
CA ASP A 54 -14.69 -3.05 2.77
C ASP A 54 -13.50 -3.20 1.81
N VAL A 55 -12.77 -2.10 1.53
CA VAL A 55 -11.71 -2.05 0.53
C VAL A 55 -10.33 -1.98 1.19
N GLN A 56 -9.43 -2.84 0.73
CA GLN A 56 -8.02 -2.82 1.08
C GLN A 56 -7.18 -2.66 -0.19
N VAL A 57 -6.30 -1.66 -0.18
CA VAL A 57 -5.35 -1.38 -1.27
C VAL A 57 -3.94 -1.53 -0.75
N ARG A 58 -3.07 -2.18 -1.52
CA ARG A 58 -1.65 -2.35 -1.21
C ARG A 58 -0.82 -2.19 -2.46
N PHE A 59 0.39 -1.67 -2.30
CA PHE A 59 1.39 -1.66 -3.34
C PHE A 59 2.51 -2.64 -2.98
N SER A 60 2.85 -3.55 -3.89
CA SER A 60 3.95 -4.51 -3.74
C SER A 60 4.33 -5.09 -5.08
N GLU A 61 5.59 -5.46 -5.26
CA GLU A 61 6.05 -6.13 -6.49
C GLU A 61 5.71 -5.35 -7.77
N ASP A 62 5.86 -4.02 -7.73
CA ASP A 62 5.51 -3.09 -8.82
C ASP A 62 4.03 -3.16 -9.26
N ALA A 63 3.15 -3.66 -8.39
CA ALA A 63 1.73 -3.84 -8.67
C ALA A 63 0.84 -3.25 -7.56
N VAL A 64 -0.34 -2.78 -7.96
CA VAL A 64 -1.43 -2.45 -7.05
C VAL A 64 -2.29 -3.68 -6.84
N HIS A 65 -2.44 -4.09 -5.59
CA HIS A 65 -3.34 -5.14 -5.17
C HIS A 65 -4.55 -4.54 -4.46
N VAL A 66 -5.73 -4.96 -4.90
CA VAL A 66 -7.00 -4.56 -4.31
C VAL A 66 -7.73 -5.80 -3.82
N ARG A 67 -8.27 -5.71 -2.61
CA ARG A 67 -9.19 -6.69 -2.06
C ARG A 67 -10.45 -6.00 -1.59
N ILE A 68 -11.60 -6.53 -1.97
CA ILE A 68 -12.92 -6.03 -1.57
C ILE A 68 -13.67 -7.16 -0.87
N ASP A 69 -13.95 -7.00 0.42
CA ASP A 69 -14.69 -7.97 1.24
C ASP A 69 -16.14 -7.46 1.47
N ARG A 70 -17.04 -7.80 0.55
CA ARG A 70 -18.43 -7.31 0.56
C ARG A 70 -19.31 -8.02 1.58
N VAL A 71 -20.19 -7.24 2.20
CA VAL A 71 -21.29 -7.76 3.03
C VAL A 71 -22.54 -8.06 2.20
N ARG A 72 -23.39 -8.98 2.68
CA ARG A 72 -24.72 -9.23 2.09
C ARG A 72 -25.74 -8.41 2.86
N ASP A 73 -26.39 -7.49 2.16
CA ASP A 73 -27.54 -6.79 2.71
C ASP A 73 -28.70 -7.74 2.97
N HIS A 74 -29.37 -7.54 4.10
CA HIS A 74 -30.64 -8.18 4.37
C HIS A 74 -31.76 -7.39 3.66
N HIS A 75 -32.55 -8.09 2.85
CA HIS A 75 -33.72 -7.50 2.19
C HIS A 75 -34.99 -8.00 2.86
N GLU A 76 -35.71 -7.09 3.52
CA GLU A 76 -36.96 -7.42 4.24
C GLU A 76 -38.01 -8.01 3.30
N GLY A 77 -38.61 -9.12 3.71
CA GLY A 77 -39.62 -9.83 2.93
C GLY A 77 -39.06 -10.70 1.79
N PHE A 78 -37.73 -10.75 1.61
CA PHE A 78 -37.08 -11.59 0.61
C PHE A 78 -36.29 -12.72 1.25
N GLU A 79 -36.43 -13.91 0.67
CA GLU A 79 -35.62 -15.07 1.01
C GLU A 79 -34.62 -15.33 -0.13
N MET A 80 -33.35 -15.49 0.20
CA MET A 80 -32.31 -15.81 -0.77
C MET A 80 -32.54 -17.21 -1.36
N ARG A 81 -32.85 -17.29 -2.67
CA ARG A 81 -33.06 -18.56 -3.38
C ARG A 81 -31.85 -19.09 -4.13
N ALA A 82 -30.90 -18.23 -4.51
CA ALA A 82 -29.66 -18.62 -5.18
C ALA A 82 -28.55 -17.59 -4.94
N PRO A 83 -27.40 -17.95 -4.34
CA PRO A 83 -26.35 -17.00 -4.03
C PRO A 83 -25.43 -16.75 -5.24
N GLY A 84 -25.67 -15.72 -6.06
CA GLY A 84 -24.89 -15.47 -7.29
C GLY A 84 -23.70 -14.50 -7.19
N ARG A 85 -23.65 -13.64 -6.17
CA ARG A 85 -22.56 -12.65 -5.98
C ARG A 85 -21.40 -13.26 -5.20
N GLY A 86 -20.17 -13.00 -5.66
CA GLY A 86 -18.96 -13.24 -4.87
C GLY A 86 -18.90 -12.29 -3.66
N LEU A 87 -18.30 -12.71 -2.54
CA LEU A 87 -18.14 -11.81 -1.39
C LEU A 87 -16.75 -11.22 -1.31
N ALA A 88 -15.74 -11.99 -1.68
CA ALA A 88 -14.38 -11.49 -1.83
C ALA A 88 -14.09 -11.25 -3.32
N LEU A 89 -13.67 -10.05 -3.67
CA LEU A 89 -13.15 -9.74 -5.01
C LEU A 89 -11.70 -9.32 -4.88
N ASP A 90 -10.85 -9.86 -5.74
CA ASP A 90 -9.42 -9.54 -5.78
C ASP A 90 -9.09 -8.90 -7.13
N GLY A 91 -8.24 -7.88 -7.11
CA GLY A 91 -7.71 -7.19 -8.28
C GLY A 91 -6.21 -7.02 -8.18
N GLN A 92 -5.52 -7.08 -9.32
CA GLN A 92 -4.11 -6.77 -9.44
C GLN A 92 -3.89 -5.98 -10.72
N ALA A 93 -3.06 -4.95 -10.64
CA ALA A 93 -2.62 -4.18 -11.79
C ALA A 93 -1.11 -3.95 -11.69
N ASP A 94 -0.36 -4.57 -12.59
CA ASP A 94 1.08 -4.40 -12.69
C ASP A 94 1.37 -3.05 -13.37
N LEU A 95 2.20 -2.22 -12.75
CA LEU A 95 2.66 -0.98 -13.38
C LEU A 95 3.60 -1.29 -14.55
N PRO A 96 3.77 -0.34 -15.49
CA PRO A 96 4.75 -0.50 -16.57
C PRO A 96 6.16 -0.77 -16.04
N ASP A 97 6.91 -1.61 -16.75
CA ASP A 97 8.29 -1.94 -16.38
C ASP A 97 9.14 -0.68 -16.18
N GLY A 98 9.79 -0.56 -15.02
CA GLY A 98 10.66 0.57 -14.69
C GLY A 98 9.92 1.84 -14.22
N ALA A 99 8.62 1.76 -13.92
CA ALA A 99 7.88 2.84 -13.26
C ALA A 99 8.53 3.19 -11.91
N VAL A 100 9.01 4.44 -11.77
CA VAL A 100 9.55 4.95 -10.52
C VAL A 100 8.46 5.76 -9.81
N VAL A 101 7.94 5.23 -8.70
CA VAL A 101 6.77 5.78 -8.00
C VAL A 101 7.02 5.97 -6.50
N ASP A 102 6.23 6.86 -5.89
CA ASP A 102 6.13 7.03 -4.44
C ASP A 102 4.80 6.42 -3.94
N PRO A 103 4.81 5.13 -3.51
CA PRO A 103 3.60 4.49 -3.03
C PRO A 103 3.15 4.99 -1.65
N GLU A 104 4.01 5.67 -0.88
CA GLU A 104 3.63 6.23 0.43
C GLU A 104 2.76 7.49 0.27
N ALA A 105 2.93 8.20 -0.84
CA ALA A 105 2.11 9.35 -1.23
C ALA A 105 0.84 8.97 -2.01
N ALA A 106 0.61 7.67 -2.28
CA ALA A 106 -0.53 7.21 -3.05
C ALA A 106 -1.86 7.50 -2.35
N THR A 107 -2.90 7.78 -3.15
CA THR A 107 -4.26 7.98 -2.65
C THR A 107 -5.23 7.03 -3.33
N ALA A 108 -6.32 6.68 -2.62
CA ALA A 108 -7.36 5.81 -3.14
C ALA A 108 -8.73 6.46 -2.92
N THR A 109 -9.51 6.58 -4.01
CA THR A 109 -10.82 7.21 -4.01
C THR A 109 -11.85 6.24 -4.56
N LEU A 110 -12.87 5.92 -3.75
CA LEU A 110 -14.02 5.13 -4.20
C LEU A 110 -15.11 6.08 -4.71
N THR A 111 -15.44 5.98 -5.99
CA THR A 111 -16.42 6.85 -6.65
C THR A 111 -17.85 6.39 -6.37
N SER A 112 -18.81 7.30 -6.52
CA SER A 112 -20.24 6.98 -6.41
C SER A 112 -20.75 6.07 -7.52
N THR A 113 -20.02 5.94 -8.62
CA THR A 113 -20.31 5.05 -9.75
C THR A 113 -19.78 3.63 -9.53
N GLY A 114 -19.07 3.37 -8.43
CA GLY A 114 -18.56 2.05 -8.09
C GLY A 114 -17.24 1.71 -8.77
N THR A 115 -16.38 2.69 -8.99
CA THR A 115 -14.98 2.49 -9.38
C THR A 115 -14.06 2.90 -8.25
N LEU A 116 -12.95 2.19 -8.08
CA LEU A 116 -11.87 2.55 -7.18
C LEU A 116 -10.71 3.12 -7.98
N GLU A 117 -10.41 4.38 -7.76
CA GLU A 117 -9.32 5.12 -8.40
C GLU A 117 -8.13 5.16 -7.43
N VAL A 118 -7.01 4.56 -7.82
CA VAL A 118 -5.75 4.55 -7.04
C VAL A 118 -4.73 5.40 -7.79
N GLU A 119 -4.45 6.59 -7.26
CA GLU A 119 -3.47 7.51 -7.81
C GLU A 119 -2.12 7.28 -7.11
N ILE A 120 -1.09 7.01 -7.90
CA ILE A 120 0.26 6.72 -7.42
C ILE A 120 1.20 7.77 -8.05
N PRO A 121 1.67 8.74 -7.25
CA PRO A 121 2.61 9.73 -7.73
C PRO A 121 3.89 9.07 -8.24
N LYS A 122 4.45 9.62 -9.32
CA LYS A 122 5.82 9.29 -9.71
C LYS A 122 6.78 9.85 -8.66
N ALA A 123 7.84 9.11 -8.38
CA ALA A 123 8.85 9.63 -7.45
C ALA A 123 9.56 10.80 -8.13
N GLU A 124 9.76 11.91 -7.40
CA GLU A 124 10.64 12.95 -7.91
C GLU A 124 12.04 12.34 -8.11
N GLU A 125 12.63 12.56 -9.29
CA GLU A 125 14.05 12.29 -9.48
C GLU A 125 14.79 13.11 -8.42
N ARG A 126 15.23 12.45 -7.33
CA ARG A 126 16.23 13.04 -6.46
C ARG A 126 17.40 13.33 -7.38
N GLU A 127 17.61 14.61 -7.68
CA GLU A 127 18.81 15.10 -8.36
C GLU A 127 19.99 14.32 -7.77
N ASP A 128 20.76 13.63 -8.62
CA ASP A 128 21.93 12.85 -8.21
C ASP A 128 22.83 13.75 -7.35
N ASP A 129 22.65 13.71 -6.03
CA ASP A 129 23.48 14.47 -5.10
C ASP A 129 24.87 13.83 -5.23
N PRO A 130 25.85 14.55 -5.81
CA PRO A 130 27.11 13.92 -6.18
C PRO A 130 27.75 13.34 -4.93
N VAL A 131 27.98 12.03 -4.94
CA VAL A 131 28.64 11.31 -3.85
C VAL A 131 30.00 11.96 -3.62
N ARG A 132 30.11 12.76 -2.55
CA ARG A 132 31.37 13.39 -2.17
C ARG A 132 32.30 12.31 -1.60
N ILE A 133 33.32 11.97 -2.36
CA ILE A 133 34.43 11.14 -1.89
C ILE A 133 35.33 12.03 -1.02
N SER A 134 35.34 11.79 0.28
CA SER A 134 36.33 12.38 1.18
C SER A 134 37.57 11.48 1.22
N THR A 135 38.73 12.01 0.82
CA THR A 135 40.01 11.34 1.06
C THR A 135 40.42 11.58 2.51
N ALA A 136 40.58 10.50 3.28
CA ALA A 136 41.28 10.56 4.54
C ALA A 136 42.77 10.73 4.24
N ASP A 137 43.28 11.95 4.36
CA ASP A 137 44.71 12.20 4.35
C ASP A 137 45.26 11.66 5.69
N GLU A 138 46.07 10.61 5.61
CA GLU A 138 46.79 10.05 6.75
C GLU A 138 47.96 10.96 7.14
N THR A 139 48.27 10.95 8.45
CA THR A 139 49.54 11.31 9.10
C THR A 139 49.95 12.78 9.20
N ASP A 140 49.82 13.33 10.42
CA ASP A 140 51.01 13.83 11.13
C ASP A 140 50.85 13.56 12.62
N ALA A 141 51.48 12.47 13.07
CA ALA A 141 51.68 12.19 14.48
C ALA A 141 53.19 12.17 14.75
N ALA A 142 53.54 12.95 15.79
CA ALA A 142 54.75 12.93 16.59
C ALA A 142 55.92 13.81 16.13
N GLU A 143 56.26 14.81 16.95
CA GLU A 143 57.44 14.68 17.81
C GLU A 143 57.26 15.44 19.13
N SER A 144 57.44 14.71 20.23
CA SER A 144 57.57 15.24 21.59
C SER A 144 59.05 15.40 21.97
N ALA A 145 59.25 16.33 22.91
CA ALA A 145 60.32 16.41 23.91
C ALA A 145 61.64 17.09 23.49
N ILE A 146 61.91 18.24 24.15
CA ILE A 146 62.90 18.31 25.24
C ILE A 146 62.68 19.55 26.12
N GLU A 147 62.48 19.30 27.42
CA GLU A 147 62.72 20.25 28.53
C GLU A 147 64.22 20.53 28.66
N GLU A 148 64.60 21.79 28.93
CA GLU A 148 65.65 22.08 29.91
C GLU A 148 65.33 23.37 30.67
N ILE A 149 65.74 23.35 31.93
CA ILE A 149 65.34 24.14 33.09
C ILE A 149 66.56 24.97 33.51
N ASP A 150 66.31 26.16 34.09
CA ASP A 150 66.91 26.64 35.36
C ASP A 150 67.46 28.08 35.37
N GLY A 151 67.16 28.75 36.50
CA GLY A 151 67.79 29.95 37.07
C GLY A 151 66.96 31.23 36.87
N GLY A 152 66.31 31.83 37.87
CA GLY A 152 66.42 31.78 39.33
C GLY A 152 66.18 33.19 39.90
N ASP A 153 65.93 33.28 41.20
CA ASP A 153 65.79 34.49 42.07
C ASP A 153 64.39 35.13 42.12
N ASP A 154 63.53 34.77 43.09
CA ASP A 154 63.57 35.07 44.54
C ASP A 154 63.38 36.55 44.89
N ALA A 155 62.18 36.88 45.41
CA ALA A 155 62.01 37.74 46.57
C ALA A 155 60.51 37.78 46.93
N GLY A 156 60.15 37.05 47.98
CA GLY A 156 58.82 37.12 48.58
C GLY A 156 58.60 38.38 49.43
N SER A 157 57.33 38.70 49.70
CA SER A 157 56.83 38.97 51.05
C SER A 157 55.31 39.06 51.06
N THR A 158 54.71 38.05 51.70
CA THR A 158 53.57 38.09 52.64
C THR A 158 52.98 39.46 53.01
N SER A 159 51.64 39.56 53.00
CA SER A 159 50.86 39.55 54.25
C SER A 159 49.34 39.60 53.99
N GLU A 160 48.63 38.66 54.62
CA GLU A 160 47.20 38.68 54.91
C GLU A 160 46.80 39.89 55.76
N SER A 161 45.53 40.32 55.70
CA SER A 161 44.62 40.41 56.86
C SER A 161 43.31 41.12 56.52
N SER A 162 42.21 40.42 56.85
CA SER A 162 40.91 40.88 57.38
C SER A 162 40.05 41.88 56.60
#